data_AF-A0A920GAB4-F1
#
_entry.id   AF-A0A920GAB4-F1
#
_cell.length_a   1.000
_cell.length_b   1.000
_cell.length_c   1.000
_cell.angle_alpha   90.00
_cell.angle_beta   90.00
_cell.angle_gamma   90.00
#
_symmetry.space_group_name_H-M   'P 1'
#
loop_
_entity.id
_entity.type
_entity.pdbx_description
1 polymer ?
#
loop_
_entity_poly.entity_id
_entity_poly.type
_entity_poly.pdbx_seq_one_letter_code
_entity_poly.pdbx_strand_id
1 'polypeptide(L)'
;MDTNQIKQNLLKLKDSFLEETEENKKMLDIYINYIEGNASDEDIENANKQLKQIFKSLGLGILVILPFSPISIPYVLKKAKEHDIDLIPEWYKALSKDKDRLE
;
A
#
# COMPACT_ATOMS: atom_id res chain seq x y z
N MET A 1 1.87 -20.32 6.70
CA MET A 1 2.92 -19.41 6.21
C MET A 1 3.83 -19.11 7.39
N ASP A 2 5.13 -19.34 7.28
CA ASP A 2 6.09 -19.04 8.35
C ASP A 2 6.12 -17.52 8.63
N THR A 3 6.16 -17.12 9.91
CA THR A 3 6.30 -15.71 10.34
C THR A 3 7.49 -15.03 9.67
N ASN A 4 8.58 -15.76 9.44
CA ASN A 4 9.74 -15.24 8.71
C ASN A 4 9.40 -14.91 7.26
N GLN A 5 8.62 -15.76 6.59
CA GLN A 5 8.20 -15.52 5.21
C GLN A 5 7.28 -14.30 5.08
N ILE A 6 6.38 -14.10 6.05
CA ILE A 6 5.52 -12.91 6.13
C ILE A 6 6.39 -11.65 6.21
N LYS A 7 7.33 -11.62 7.16
CA LYS A 7 8.25 -10.49 7.35
C LYS A 7 9.05 -10.19 6.07
N GLN A 8 9.59 -11.22 5.41
CA GLN A 8 10.33 -11.04 4.16
C GLN A 8 9.46 -10.46 3.04
N ASN A 9 8.21 -10.90 2.91
CA ASN A 9 7.29 -10.35 1.92
C ASN A 9 6.93 -8.88 2.21
N LEU A 10 6.77 -8.52 3.49
CA LEU A 10 6.53 -7.15 3.92
C LEU A 10 7.72 -6.23 3.65
N LEU A 11 8.96 -6.71 3.83
CA LEU A 11 10.17 -5.97 3.48
C LEU A 11 10.26 -5.72 1.97
N LYS A 12 10.01 -6.74 1.14
CA LYS A 12 9.95 -6.57 -0.31
C LYS A 12 8.89 -5.57 -0.76
N LEU A 13 7.72 -5.58 -0.09
CA LEU A 13 6.66 -4.61 -0.36
C LEU A 13 7.09 -3.20 0.00
N LYS A 14 7.73 -3.02 1.16
CA LYS A 14 8.31 -1.74 1.57
C LYS A 14 9.29 -1.22 0.53
N ASP A 15 10.22 -2.06 0.07
CA ASP A 15 11.22 -1.69 -0.93
C ASP A 15 10.56 -1.23 -2.23
N SER A 16 9.50 -1.92 -2.68
CA SER A 16 8.74 -1.50 -3.87
C SER A 16 8.00 -0.17 -3.69
N PHE A 17 7.56 0.17 -2.48
CA PHE A 17 6.89 1.46 -2.20
C PHE A 17 7.88 2.62 -2.08
N LEU A 18 9.17 2.35 -1.79
CA LEU A 18 10.21 3.38 -1.76
C LEU A 18 10.44 4.00 -3.15
N GLU A 19 10.10 3.30 -4.22
CA GLU A 19 10.13 3.85 -5.58
C GLU A 19 9.11 4.99 -5.71
N GLU A 20 9.61 6.22 -5.84
CA GLU A 20 8.81 7.43 -6.01
C GLU A 20 8.30 7.52 -7.45
N THR A 21 7.23 6.78 -7.74
CA THR A 21 6.51 6.83 -9.00
C THR A 21 5.16 7.53 -8.82
N GLU A 22 4.63 8.10 -9.91
CA GLU A 22 3.30 8.72 -9.89
C GLU A 22 2.21 7.70 -9.57
N GLU A 23 2.35 6.46 -10.04
CA GLU A 23 1.43 5.37 -9.75
C GLU A 23 1.44 5.00 -8.26
N ASN A 24 2.63 4.91 -7.65
CA ASN A 24 2.76 4.62 -6.22
C ASN A 24 2.21 5.75 -5.37
N LYS A 25 2.51 7.00 -5.73
CA LYS A 25 1.97 8.19 -5.06
C LYS A 25 0.44 8.22 -5.11
N LYS A 26 -0.14 8.06 -6.30
CA LYS A 26 -1.60 8.05 -6.49
C LYS A 26 -2.26 6.90 -5.73
N MET A 27 -1.66 5.70 -5.77
CA MET A 27 -2.12 4.55 -5.01
C MET A 27 -2.14 4.83 -3.50
N LEU A 28 -1.06 5.38 -2.96
CA LEU A 28 -0.95 5.72 -1.53
C LEU A 28 -1.96 6.80 -1.13
N ASP A 29 -2.11 7.87 -1.92
CA ASP A 29 -3.13 8.92 -1.72
C ASP A 29 -4.54 8.33 -1.60
N ILE A 30 -4.91 7.43 -2.52
CA ILE A 30 -6.23 6.81 -2.50
C ILE A 30 -6.44 5.96 -1.24
N TYR A 31 -5.42 5.20 -0.79
CA TYR A 31 -5.56 4.38 0.42
C TYR A 31 -5.65 5.19 1.71
N ILE A 32 -4.94 6.31 1.79
CA ILE A 32 -5.08 7.25 2.91
C ILE A 32 -6.50 7.84 2.89
N ASN A 33 -6.95 8.36 1.74
CA ASN A 33 -8.31 8.89 1.59
C ASN A 33 -9.39 7.85 1.95
N TYR A 34 -9.18 6.58 1.62
CA TYR A 34 -10.10 5.50 1.97
C TYR A 34 -10.18 5.25 3.47
N ILE A 35 -9.05 5.28 4.19
CA ILE A 35 -9.03 5.15 5.65
C ILE A 35 -9.80 6.32 6.30
N GLU A 36 -9.76 7.49 5.67
CA GLU A 36 -10.49 8.69 6.11
C GLU A 36 -11.96 8.74 5.67
N GLY A 37 -12.41 7.78 4.84
CA GLY A 37 -13.79 7.72 4.32
C GLY A 37 -14.06 8.62 3.11
N ASN A 38 -13.01 9.12 2.46
CA ASN A 38 -13.06 10.10 1.37
C ASN A 38 -12.81 9.50 -0.03
N ALA A 39 -12.64 8.18 -0.17
CA ALA A 39 -12.38 7.53 -1.45
C ALA A 39 -13.63 6.83 -2.01
N SER A 40 -13.82 6.90 -3.34
CA SER A 40 -14.88 6.13 -4.02
C SER A 40 -14.48 4.68 -4.28
N ASP A 41 -15.44 3.83 -4.58
CA ASP A 41 -15.18 2.44 -4.98
C ASP A 41 -14.29 2.35 -6.24
N GLU A 42 -14.47 3.29 -7.18
CA GLU A 42 -13.66 3.36 -8.41
C GLU A 42 -12.20 3.76 -8.11
N ASP A 43 -11.99 4.70 -7.18
CA ASP A 43 -10.65 5.06 -6.73
C ASP A 43 -9.93 3.84 -6.15
N ILE A 44 -10.62 3.12 -5.27
CA ILE A 44 -10.07 1.93 -4.62
C ILE A 44 -9.76 0.83 -5.62
N GLU A 45 -10.62 0.62 -6.62
CA GLU A 45 -10.34 -0.33 -7.69
C GLU A 45 -9.09 0.07 -8.49
N ASN A 46 -8.90 1.35 -8.76
CA ASN A 46 -7.71 1.85 -9.46
C ASN A 46 -6.43 1.69 -8.64
N ALA A 47 -6.44 2.03 -7.35
CA ALA A 47 -5.30 1.80 -6.48
C ALA A 47 -4.97 0.30 -6.35
N ASN A 48 -6.00 -0.54 -6.25
CA ASN A 48 -5.83 -2.00 -6.20
C ASN A 48 -5.16 -2.57 -7.45
N LYS A 49 -5.37 -1.98 -8.64
CA LYS A 49 -4.67 -2.40 -9.87
C LYS A 49 -3.16 -2.19 -9.73
N GLN A 50 -2.72 -1.05 -9.20
CA GLN A 50 -1.30 -0.79 -8.97
C GLN A 50 -0.71 -1.76 -7.93
N LEU A 51 -1.39 -1.95 -6.79
CA LEU A 51 -0.92 -2.90 -5.78
C LEU A 51 -0.81 -4.33 -6.32
N LYS A 52 -1.75 -4.76 -7.16
CA LYS A 52 -1.68 -6.05 -7.86
C LYS A 52 -0.45 -6.15 -8.77
N GLN A 53 -0.08 -5.09 -9.47
CA GLN A 53 1.13 -5.07 -10.29
C GLN A 53 2.39 -5.24 -9.43
N ILE A 54 2.46 -4.53 -8.30
CA ILE A 54 3.55 -4.67 -7.31
C ILE A 54 3.62 -6.11 -6.79
N PHE A 55 2.50 -6.73 -6.43
CA PHE A 55 2.51 -8.13 -6.00
C PHE A 55 2.98 -9.08 -7.10
N LYS A 56 2.60 -8.86 -8.37
CA LYS A 56 3.10 -9.65 -9.49
C LYS A 56 4.61 -9.50 -9.65
N SER A 57 5.15 -8.28 -9.61
CA SER A 57 6.59 -8.04 -9.78
C SER A 57 7.42 -8.67 -8.66
N LEU A 58 6.88 -8.74 -7.44
CA LEU A 58 7.50 -9.38 -6.28
C LEU A 58 7.36 -10.91 -6.25
N GLY A 59 6.72 -11.52 -7.26
CA GLY A 59 6.45 -12.97 -7.29
C GLY A 59 5.34 -13.42 -6.32
N LEU A 60 4.54 -12.48 -5.80
CA LEU A 60 3.42 -12.71 -4.89
C LEU A 60 2.09 -12.91 -5.63
N GLY A 61 2.14 -13.44 -6.86
CA GLY A 61 0.98 -13.56 -7.76
C GLY A 61 -0.19 -14.36 -7.21
N ILE A 62 0.03 -15.27 -6.24
CA ILE A 62 -1.06 -16.00 -5.58
C ILE A 62 -1.96 -15.09 -4.73
N LEU A 63 -1.39 -14.02 -4.16
CA LEU A 63 -2.17 -13.02 -3.45
C LEU A 63 -3.11 -12.29 -4.42
N VAL A 64 -2.72 -12.14 -5.70
CA VAL A 64 -3.50 -11.44 -6.74
C VAL A 64 -4.77 -12.17 -7.17
N ILE A 65 -4.81 -13.49 -6.98
CA ILE A 65 -5.95 -14.35 -7.34
C ILE A 65 -7.06 -14.27 -6.28
N LEU A 66 -6.73 -13.85 -5.05
CA LEU A 66 -7.73 -13.66 -4.00
C LEU A 66 -8.65 -12.48 -4.39
N PRO A 67 -9.98 -12.59 -4.19
CA PRO A 67 -10.88 -11.47 -4.37
C PRO A 67 -10.59 -10.46 -3.26
N PHE A 68 -9.62 -9.57 -3.49
CA PHE A 68 -9.27 -8.55 -2.52
C PHE A 68 -10.51 -7.71 -2.23
N SER A 69 -11.11 -7.92 -1.06
CA SER A 69 -12.15 -7.03 -0.57
C SER A 69 -11.49 -5.68 -0.21
N PRO A 70 -12.28 -4.61 -0.09
CA PRO A 70 -11.83 -3.28 0.40
C PRO A 70 -11.04 -3.31 1.73
N ILE A 71 -11.00 -4.44 2.43
CA ILE A 71 -10.34 -4.64 3.73
C ILE A 71 -8.86 -5.04 3.59
N SER A 72 -8.42 -5.47 2.40
CA SER A 72 -7.11 -6.13 2.23
C SER A 72 -5.92 -5.21 2.54
N ILE A 73 -6.06 -3.90 2.35
CA ILE A 73 -4.97 -2.93 2.47
C ILE A 73 -4.83 -2.39 3.88
N PRO A 74 -5.92 -1.99 4.56
CA PRO A 74 -5.89 -1.81 6.01
C PRO A 74 -5.28 -3.04 6.70
N TYR A 75 -5.56 -4.25 6.21
CA TYR A 75 -4.96 -5.47 6.74
C TYR A 75 -3.45 -5.57 6.49
N VAL A 76 -2.96 -5.30 5.28
CA VAL A 76 -1.51 -5.32 4.97
C VAL A 76 -0.76 -4.25 5.77
N LEU A 77 -1.28 -3.03 5.86
CA LEU A 77 -0.72 -1.95 6.68
C LEU A 77 -0.69 -2.33 8.17
N LYS A 78 -1.79 -2.90 8.68
CA LYS A 78 -1.85 -3.41 10.06
C LYS A 78 -0.82 -4.51 10.31
N LYS A 79 -0.70 -5.48 9.40
CA LYS A 79 0.28 -6.57 9.50
C LYS A 79 1.72 -6.07 9.45
N ALA A 80 2.01 -5.07 8.64
CA ALA A 80 3.33 -4.45 8.63
C ALA A 80 3.65 -3.79 9.97
N LYS A 81 2.70 -3.05 10.54
CA LYS A 81 2.84 -2.42 11.87
C LYS A 81 3.04 -3.44 12.98
N GLU A 82 2.34 -4.59 12.95
CA GLU A 82 2.56 -5.71 13.89
C GLU A 82 3.98 -6.31 13.81
N HIS A 83 4.71 -6.06 12.72
CA HIS A 83 6.09 -6.49 12.50
C HIS A 83 7.11 -5.34 12.57
N ASP A 84 6.72 -4.15 13.07
CA ASP A 84 7.53 -2.93 13.11
C ASP A 84 8.07 -2.50 11.74
N ILE A 85 7.32 -2.80 10.68
CA ILE A 85 7.62 -2.38 9.31
C ILE A 85 6.69 -1.24 8.95
N ASP A 86 7.27 -0.07 8.72
CA ASP A 86 6.56 1.04 8.11
C ASP A 86 6.56 0.89 6.60
N LEU A 87 5.36 0.71 6.03
CA LEU A 87 5.16 0.60 4.58
C LEU A 87 5.02 1.97 3.92
N ILE A 88 4.63 3.01 4.66
CA ILE A 88 4.42 4.33 4.08
C ILE A 88 5.79 5.02 3.95
N PRO A 89 6.27 5.34 2.74
CA PRO A 89 7.59 5.92 2.54
C PRO A 89 7.71 7.32 3.14
N GLU A 90 8.93 7.69 3.58
CA GLU A 90 9.19 9.05 4.10
C GLU A 90 8.95 10.15 3.05
N TRP A 91 9.26 9.89 1.77
CA TRP A 91 8.99 10.84 0.69
C TRP A 91 7.49 11.16 0.61
N TYR A 92 6.64 10.14 0.79
CA TYR A 92 5.19 10.31 0.76
C TYR A 92 4.69 11.12 1.96
N LYS A 93 5.20 10.84 3.17
CA LYS A 93 4.86 11.59 4.39
C LYS A 93 5.29 13.06 4.31
N ALA A 94 6.42 13.34 3.67
CA ALA A 94 6.86 14.71 3.43
C ALA A 94 5.88 15.45 2.50
N LEU A 95 5.47 14.81 1.41
CA LEU A 95 4.48 15.35 0.47
C LEU A 95 3.12 15.59 1.12
N SER A 96 2.62 14.66 1.94
CA SER A 96 1.32 14.80 2.61
C SER A 96 1.34 15.97 3.60
N LYS A 97 2.42 16.10 4.39
CA LYS A 97 2.59 17.20 5.34
C LYS A 97 2.63 18.57 4.65
N ASP A 98 3.19 18.65 3.44
CA ASP A 98 3.18 19.89 2.68
C ASP A 98 1.78 20.23 2.12
N LYS A 99 0.96 19.24 1.74
CA LYS A 99 -0.46 19.48 1.39
C LYS A 99 -1.23 20.07 2.58
N ASP A 100 -1.10 19.48 3.78
CA ASP A 100 -1.78 19.95 5.00
C ASP A 100 -1.39 21.39 5.41
N ARG A 101 -0.22 21.89 4.97
CA ARG A 101 0.25 23.26 5.25
C ARG A 101 -0.27 24.30 4.26
N LEU A 102 -0.79 23.87 3.11
CA LEU A 102 -1.27 24.73 2.03
C LEU A 102 -2.79 24.91 2.05
N GLU A 103 -3.51 24.13 2.85
CA GLU A 103 -4.95 24.26 3.15
C GLU A 103 -5.19 25.13 4.40
#